data_AF-A0A952WGW5-F1
#
_entry.id   AF-A0A952WGW5-F1
#
_cell.length_a   1.000
_cell.length_b   1.000
_cell.length_c   1.000
_cell.angle_alpha   90.00
_cell.angle_beta   90.00
_cell.angle_gamma   90.00
#
_symmetry.space_group_name_H-M   'P 1'
#
loop_
_entity.id
_entity.type
_entity.pdbx_description
1 polymer ?
#
loop_
_entity_poly.entity_id
_entity_poly.type
_entity_poly.pdbx_seq_one_letter_code
_entity_poly.pdbx_strand_id
1 'polypeptide(L)'
;MNEREEQQIRCALTGLKIVLVGGDPRPMLIENIQANLGLQKAVHCPTRKTDASSWRFLPKLHISGLALVVCARGLTRTQHGVDLHALCRESRIPLLDCHRLPHPNALVAAIVRARLTPAVLARCAQLTSCVAEVIGGAA
;
A
#
# COMPACT_ATOMS: atom_id res chain seq x y z
N MET A 1 -20.93 8.81 -0.43
CA MET A 1 -19.58 8.34 -0.05
C MET A 1 -19.59 8.20 1.46
N ASN A 2 -19.10 7.08 2.02
CA ASN A 2 -19.29 6.77 3.44
C ASN A 2 -18.14 7.38 4.27
N GLU A 3 -18.30 8.62 4.73
CA GLU A 3 -17.26 9.39 5.45
C GLU A 3 -16.69 8.64 6.66
N ARG A 4 -17.52 7.83 7.34
CA ARG A 4 -17.08 6.99 8.45
C ARG A 4 -16.07 5.93 8.01
N GLU A 5 -16.30 5.31 6.86
CA GLU A 5 -15.44 4.26 6.32
C GLU A 5 -14.09 4.84 5.87
N GLU A 6 -14.11 6.02 5.25
CA GLU A 6 -12.88 6.73 4.89
C GLU A 6 -12.05 7.13 6.11
N GLN A 7 -12.71 7.62 7.17
CA GLN A 7 -12.03 7.97 8.41
C GLN A 7 -11.43 6.73 9.09
N GLN A 8 -12.14 5.60 9.09
CA GLN A 8 -11.62 4.33 9.62
C GLN A 8 -10.35 3.88 8.88
N ILE A 9 -10.34 3.94 7.55
CA ILE A 9 -9.16 3.60 6.74
C ILE A 9 -7.98 4.51 7.10
N ARG A 10 -8.21 5.83 7.20
CA ARG A 10 -7.16 6.79 7.58
C ARG A 10 -6.57 6.47 8.94
N CYS A 11 -7.42 6.30 9.94
CA CYS A 11 -6.99 5.96 11.29
C CYS A 11 -6.18 4.65 11.31
N ALA A 12 -6.62 3.64 10.56
CA ALA A 12 -5.95 2.34 10.51
C ALA A 12 -4.59 2.36 9.78
N LEU A 13 -4.40 3.26 8.82
CA LEU A 13 -3.14 3.38 8.08
C LEU A 13 -2.08 4.21 8.81
N THR A 14 -2.47 5.02 9.80
CA THR A 14 -1.55 5.84 10.58
C THR A 14 -0.44 4.98 11.21
N GLY A 15 0.81 5.42 11.08
CA GLY A 15 1.98 4.72 11.61
C GLY A 15 2.39 3.47 10.81
N LEU A 16 1.69 3.12 9.73
CA LEU A 16 2.01 1.98 8.88
C LEU A 16 2.72 2.42 7.59
N LYS A 17 3.08 1.44 6.76
CA LYS A 17 3.78 1.64 5.50
C LYS A 17 2.91 1.22 4.33
N ILE A 18 3.08 1.90 3.20
CA ILE A 18 2.49 1.51 1.92
C ILE A 18 3.56 1.44 0.84
N VAL A 19 3.31 0.64 -0.19
CA VAL A 19 4.14 0.58 -1.41
C VAL A 19 3.34 1.12 -2.58
N LEU A 20 3.92 2.08 -3.31
CA LEU A 20 3.38 2.67 -4.53
C LEU A 20 4.17 2.12 -5.71
N VAL A 21 3.54 1.31 -6.56
CA VAL A 21 4.16 0.68 -7.72
C VAL A 21 3.71 1.38 -9.00
N GLY A 22 4.66 1.84 -9.81
CA GLY A 22 4.36 2.34 -11.15
C GLY A 22 5.06 3.64 -11.51
N GLY A 23 5.43 3.77 -12.80
CA GLY A 23 5.93 5.01 -13.38
C GLY A 23 7.17 5.58 -12.69
N ASP A 24 7.34 6.90 -12.82
CA ASP A 24 8.44 7.63 -12.20
C ASP A 24 8.15 8.06 -10.77
N PRO A 25 9.16 8.08 -9.89
CA PRO A 25 9.01 8.63 -8.56
C PRO A 25 8.62 10.11 -8.67
N ARG A 26 7.56 10.48 -7.93
CA ARG A 26 7.14 11.87 -7.74
C ARG A 26 7.28 12.21 -6.26
N PRO A 27 8.46 12.66 -5.80
CA PRO A 27 8.76 12.83 -4.38
C PRO A 27 7.70 13.63 -3.63
N MET A 28 7.32 14.80 -4.17
CA MET A 28 6.29 15.65 -3.57
C MET A 28 4.93 14.95 -3.42
N LEU A 29 4.52 14.13 -4.38
CA LEU A 29 3.26 13.38 -4.29
C LEU A 29 3.34 12.30 -3.21
N ILE A 30 4.48 11.60 -3.13
CA ILE A 30 4.73 10.53 -2.16
C ILE A 30 4.75 11.12 -0.75
N GLU A 31 5.45 12.23 -0.54
CA GLU A 31 5.50 12.97 0.73
C GLU A 31 4.12 13.48 1.12
N ASN A 32 3.35 14.01 0.16
CA ASN A 32 1.99 14.47 0.42
C ASN A 32 1.07 13.31 0.86
N ILE A 33 1.16 12.14 0.21
CA ILE A 33 0.42 10.94 0.63
C ILE A 33 0.85 10.51 2.04
N GLN A 34 2.15 10.48 2.31
CA GLN A 34 2.69 10.09 3.60
C GLN A 34 2.17 11.01 4.72
N ALA A 35 2.27 12.33 4.55
CA ALA A 35 1.83 13.30 5.54
C ALA A 35 0.31 13.25 5.77
N ASN A 36 -0.50 13.21 4.70
CA ASN A 36 -1.96 13.28 4.83
C ASN A 36 -2.62 12.00 5.39
N LEU A 37 -1.94 10.86 5.28
CA LEU A 37 -2.43 9.59 5.81
C LEU A 37 -1.71 9.18 7.10
N GLY A 38 -0.83 10.04 7.63
CA GLY A 38 -0.07 9.76 8.85
C GLY A 38 0.82 8.53 8.72
N LEU A 39 1.29 8.18 7.53
CA LEU A 39 2.07 6.97 7.29
C LEU A 39 3.46 7.11 7.89
N GLN A 40 4.00 6.01 8.41
CA GLN A 40 5.42 5.96 8.78
C GLN A 40 6.31 6.07 7.54
N LYS A 41 5.90 5.44 6.43
CA LYS A 41 6.66 5.49 5.17
C LYS A 41 5.79 5.15 3.95
N ALA A 42 5.88 5.98 2.92
CA ALA A 42 5.39 5.63 1.58
C ALA A 42 6.58 5.26 0.68
N VAL A 43 6.69 3.99 0.28
CA VAL A 43 7.80 3.49 -0.55
C VAL A 43 7.36 3.46 -2.00
N HIS A 44 8.05 4.21 -2.88
CA HIS A 44 7.81 4.11 -4.32
C HIS A 44 8.69 3.03 -4.96
N CYS A 45 8.09 2.25 -5.86
CA CYS A 45 8.74 1.24 -6.67
C CYS A 45 8.49 1.57 -8.15
N PRO A 46 9.49 2.10 -8.88
CA PRO A 46 9.36 2.38 -10.29
C PRO A 46 9.24 1.08 -11.09
N THR A 47 8.61 1.16 -12.26
CA THR A 47 8.38 0.03 -13.17
C THR A 47 8.85 0.34 -14.61
N ARG A 48 9.85 1.22 -14.75
CA ARG A 48 10.40 1.69 -16.03
C ARG A 48 10.89 0.56 -16.94
N LYS A 49 11.15 0.91 -18.22
CA LYS A 49 11.64 0.01 -19.28
C LYS A 49 12.85 -0.87 -18.89
N THR A 50 13.65 -0.46 -17.92
CA THR A 50 14.90 -1.08 -17.47
C THR A 50 14.71 -2.19 -16.43
N ASP A 51 13.58 -2.26 -15.75
CA ASP A 51 13.30 -3.38 -14.84
C ASP A 51 12.57 -4.46 -15.65
N ALA A 52 13.23 -5.60 -15.87
CA ALA A 52 12.68 -6.72 -16.61
C ALA A 52 12.03 -7.78 -15.71
N SER A 53 12.13 -7.63 -14.38
CA SER A 53 11.85 -8.71 -13.44
C SER A 53 10.96 -8.28 -12.28
N SER A 54 9.87 -9.03 -12.10
CA SER A 54 8.93 -8.91 -10.99
C SER A 54 9.52 -9.30 -9.63
N TRP A 55 10.65 -10.02 -9.61
CA TRP A 55 11.37 -10.39 -8.38
C TRP A 55 11.80 -9.17 -7.53
N ARG A 56 11.92 -7.98 -8.14
CA ARG A 56 12.25 -6.75 -7.39
C ARG A 56 11.13 -6.26 -6.48
N PHE A 57 9.89 -6.74 -6.66
CA PHE A 57 8.79 -6.41 -5.77
C PHE A 57 8.90 -7.15 -4.43
N LEU A 58 9.42 -8.40 -4.42
CA LEU A 58 9.48 -9.25 -3.23
C LEU A 58 10.14 -8.56 -2.01
N PRO A 59 11.34 -7.97 -2.10
CA PRO A 59 11.95 -7.26 -0.97
C PRO A 59 11.11 -6.07 -0.48
N LYS A 60 10.32 -5.44 -1.37
CA LYS A 60 9.45 -4.31 -1.03
C LYS A 60 8.15 -4.77 -0.36
N LEU A 61 7.68 -5.98 -0.67
CA LEU A 61 6.52 -6.60 -0.05
C LEU A 61 6.82 -7.17 1.35
N HIS A 62 8.09 -7.49 1.63
CA HIS A 62 8.53 -7.97 2.95
C HIS A 62 8.90 -6.86 3.94
N ILE A 63 8.59 -5.60 3.64
CA ILE A 63 8.85 -4.50 4.57
C ILE A 63 7.91 -4.65 5.78
N SER A 64 8.48 -4.72 6.99
CA SER A 64 7.69 -4.74 8.24
C SER A 64 6.77 -3.53 8.33
N GLY A 65 5.51 -3.75 8.71
CA GLY A 65 4.47 -2.72 8.77
C GLY A 65 3.82 -2.38 7.42
N LEU A 66 4.03 -3.17 6.37
CA LEU A 66 3.37 -2.96 5.07
C LEU A 66 1.88 -3.35 5.12
N ALA A 67 1.03 -2.33 5.02
CA ALA A 67 -0.43 -2.44 5.09
C ALA A 67 -1.12 -2.53 3.72
N LEU A 68 -0.57 -1.87 2.70
CA LEU A 68 -1.22 -1.72 1.39
C LEU A 68 -0.20 -1.58 0.26
N VAL A 69 -0.52 -2.18 -0.90
CA VAL A 69 0.18 -1.96 -2.16
C VAL A 69 -0.75 -1.22 -3.13
N VAL A 70 -0.26 -0.17 -3.77
CA VAL A 70 -1.00 0.61 -4.77
C VAL A 70 -0.31 0.45 -6.12
N CYS A 71 -0.96 -0.19 -7.07
CA CYS A 71 -0.42 -0.42 -8.41
C CYS A 71 -1.02 0.59 -9.41
N ALA A 72 -0.19 1.47 -9.96
CA ALA A 72 -0.58 2.36 -11.05
C ALA A 72 -0.54 1.60 -12.40
N ARG A 73 -1.61 0.86 -12.74
CA ARG A 73 -1.70 -0.01 -13.93
C ARG A 73 -1.41 0.70 -15.25
N GLY A 74 -1.77 1.98 -15.39
CA GLY A 74 -1.44 2.77 -16.59
C GLY A 74 0.06 3.05 -16.77
N LEU A 75 0.86 2.74 -15.75
CA LEU A 75 2.29 2.99 -15.70
C LEU A 75 3.09 1.72 -15.38
N THR A 76 2.46 0.54 -15.40
CA THR A 76 3.06 -0.75 -15.09
C THR A 76 2.83 -1.72 -16.25
N ARG A 77 3.87 -2.45 -16.66
CA ARG A 77 3.73 -3.50 -17.69
C ARG A 77 2.74 -4.57 -17.23
N THR A 78 1.92 -5.09 -18.14
CA THR A 78 0.89 -6.09 -17.84
C THR A 78 1.43 -7.28 -17.04
N GLN A 79 2.58 -7.84 -17.46
CA GLN A 79 3.20 -8.97 -16.74
C GLN A 79 3.60 -8.63 -15.32
N HIS A 80 4.23 -7.46 -15.09
CA HIS A 80 4.56 -7.01 -13.73
C HIS A 80 3.33 -6.81 -12.86
N GLY A 81 2.22 -6.34 -13.45
CA GLY A 81 0.95 -6.26 -12.76
C GLY A 81 0.47 -7.64 -12.32
N VAL A 82 0.46 -8.62 -13.23
CA VAL A 82 0.07 -10.01 -12.92
C VAL A 82 0.92 -10.60 -11.80
N ASP A 83 2.24 -10.47 -11.90
CA ASP A 83 3.16 -11.01 -10.91
C ASP A 83 2.99 -10.32 -9.55
N LEU A 84 2.81 -9.00 -9.52
CA LEU A 84 2.57 -8.25 -8.29
C LEU A 84 1.26 -8.68 -7.61
N HIS A 85 0.21 -8.94 -8.39
CA HIS A 85 -1.05 -9.48 -7.89
C HIS A 85 -0.87 -10.86 -7.25
N ALA A 86 -0.12 -11.76 -7.91
CA ALA A 86 0.18 -13.08 -7.38
C ALA A 86 0.94 -12.98 -6.04
N LEU A 87 2.02 -12.18 -6.01
CA LEU A 87 2.83 -11.96 -4.81
C LEU A 87 2.04 -11.35 -3.65
N CYS A 88 1.17 -10.37 -3.92
CA CYS A 88 0.33 -9.76 -2.90
C CYS A 88 -0.71 -10.74 -2.36
N ARG A 89 -1.28 -11.60 -3.22
CA ARG A 89 -2.21 -12.65 -2.81
C ARG A 89 -1.52 -13.67 -1.90
N GLU A 90 -0.33 -14.15 -2.27
CA GLU A 90 0.47 -15.09 -1.47
C GLU A 90 0.83 -14.49 -0.10
N SER A 91 1.23 -13.22 -0.09
CA SER A 91 1.61 -12.49 1.13
C SER A 91 0.43 -11.96 1.95
N ARG A 92 -0.82 -12.17 1.47
CA ARG A 92 -2.05 -11.62 2.04
C ARG A 92 -2.01 -10.10 2.24
N ILE A 93 -1.38 -9.39 1.31
CA ILE A 93 -1.30 -7.93 1.32
C ILE A 93 -2.41 -7.39 0.41
N PRO A 94 -3.27 -6.49 0.91
CA PRO A 94 -4.24 -5.80 0.07
C PRO A 94 -3.54 -5.05 -1.07
N LEU A 95 -4.04 -5.21 -2.29
CA LEU A 95 -3.56 -4.50 -3.46
C LEU A 95 -4.69 -3.67 -4.08
N LEU A 96 -4.42 -2.38 -4.28
CA LEU A 96 -5.31 -1.46 -4.98
C LEU A 96 -4.76 -1.12 -6.35
N ASP A 97 -5.55 -1.39 -7.39
CA ASP A 97 -5.24 -0.94 -8.74
C ASP A 97 -5.77 0.47 -8.99
N CYS A 98 -4.90 1.36 -9.47
CA CYS A 98 -5.22 2.72 -9.89
C CYS A 98 -4.71 2.98 -11.31
N HIS A 99 -5.34 3.87 -12.07
CA HIS A 99 -4.80 4.25 -13.39
C HIS A 99 -3.55 5.13 -13.28
N ARG A 100 -3.49 5.98 -12.25
CA ARG A 100 -2.39 6.88 -11.92
C ARG A 100 -2.17 6.85 -10.40
N LEU A 101 -1.03 7.34 -9.92
CA LEU A 101 -0.83 7.54 -8.49
C LEU A 101 -1.88 8.54 -7.97
N PRO A 102 -2.73 8.15 -7.01
CA PRO A 102 -3.84 8.98 -6.55
C PRO A 102 -3.38 10.07 -5.58
N HIS A 103 -4.12 11.18 -5.53
CA HIS A 103 -4.08 12.11 -4.40
C HIS A 103 -4.52 11.37 -3.11
N PRO A 104 -4.01 11.70 -1.90
CA PRO A 104 -4.36 10.98 -0.67
C PRO A 104 -5.87 10.79 -0.44
N ASN A 105 -6.70 11.81 -0.64
CA ASN A 105 -8.17 11.66 -0.52
C ASN A 105 -8.74 10.71 -1.58
N ALA A 106 -8.23 10.76 -2.81
CA ALA A 106 -8.63 9.86 -3.88
C ALA A 106 -8.16 8.42 -3.63
N LEU A 107 -7.05 8.22 -2.90
CA LEU A 107 -6.59 6.89 -2.50
C LEU A 107 -7.60 6.22 -1.58
N VAL A 108 -8.03 6.92 -0.53
CA VAL A 108 -9.01 6.39 0.43
C VAL A 108 -10.34 6.08 -0.25
N ALA A 109 -10.84 7.02 -1.06
CA ALA A 109 -12.04 6.80 -1.85
C ALA A 109 -11.89 5.61 -2.83
N ALA A 110 -10.70 5.41 -3.41
CA ALA A 110 -10.43 4.28 -4.28
C ALA A 110 -10.41 2.94 -3.52
N ILE A 111 -9.91 2.89 -2.29
CA ILE A 111 -9.98 1.70 -1.41
C ILE A 111 -11.44 1.32 -1.15
N VAL A 112 -12.27 2.29 -0.77
CA VAL A 112 -13.71 2.08 -0.52
C VAL A 112 -14.41 1.59 -1.81
N ARG A 113 -14.17 2.27 -2.93
CA ARG A 113 -14.74 1.89 -4.23
C ARG A 113 -14.32 0.50 -4.69
N ALA A 114 -13.09 0.09 -4.40
CA ALA A 114 -12.57 -1.23 -4.70
C ALA A 114 -13.06 -2.31 -3.71
N ARG A 115 -13.86 -1.93 -2.70
CA ARG A 115 -14.33 -2.81 -1.61
C ARG A 115 -13.19 -3.48 -0.85
N LEU A 116 -12.06 -2.79 -0.74
CA LEU A 116 -10.86 -3.28 -0.05
C LEU A 116 -10.84 -2.92 1.43
N THR A 117 -11.79 -2.11 1.92
CA THR A 117 -11.88 -1.67 3.33
C THR A 117 -11.70 -2.83 4.31
N PRO A 118 -12.44 -3.96 4.21
CA PRO A 118 -12.31 -5.04 5.19
C PRO A 118 -10.90 -5.67 5.19
N ALA A 119 -10.31 -5.85 4.00
CA ALA A 119 -8.98 -6.43 3.86
C ALA A 119 -7.89 -5.50 4.39
N VAL A 120 -8.00 -4.19 4.13
CA VAL A 120 -7.08 -3.18 4.66
C VAL A 120 -7.17 -3.12 6.18
N LEU A 121 -8.37 -3.02 6.75
CA LEU A 121 -8.55 -2.96 8.21
C LEU A 121 -8.05 -4.23 8.90
N ALA A 122 -8.36 -5.41 8.36
CA ALA A 122 -7.88 -6.68 8.91
C ALA A 122 -6.34 -6.77 8.89
N ARG A 123 -5.71 -6.32 7.79
CA ARG A 123 -4.25 -6.27 7.69
C ARG A 123 -3.64 -5.29 8.68
N CYS A 124 -4.18 -4.08 8.78
CA CYS A 124 -3.72 -3.08 9.75
C CYS A 124 -3.81 -3.61 11.18
N ALA A 125 -4.93 -4.25 11.56
CA ALA A 125 -5.09 -4.85 12.88
C ALA A 125 -4.03 -5.92 13.17
N GLN A 126 -3.76 -6.81 12.21
CA GLN A 126 -2.70 -7.83 12.35
C GLN A 126 -1.33 -7.20 12.61
N LEU A 127 -0.98 -6.15 11.85
CA LEU A 127 0.30 -5.47 12.00
C LEU A 127 0.43 -4.77 13.34
N THR A 128 -0.63 -4.10 13.82
CA THR A 128 -0.63 -3.42 15.12
C THR A 128 -0.56 -4.40 16.29
N SER A 129 -1.25 -5.54 16.21
CA SER A 129 -1.15 -6.59 17.25
C SER A 129 0.25 -7.19 17.34
N CYS A 130 0.91 -7.46 16.20
CA CYS A 130 2.29 -7.93 16.21
C CYS A 130 3.28 -6.90 16.81
N VAL A 131 3.02 -5.60 16.64
CA VAL A 131 3.84 -4.54 17.25
C VAL A 131 3.61 -4.47 18.76
N ALA A 132 2.37 -4.64 19.23
CA ALA A 132 2.05 -4.65 20.66
C ALA A 132 2.69 -5.85 21.39
N GLU A 133 2.70 -7.03 20.78
CA GLU A 133 3.33 -8.23 21.35
C GLU A 133 4.86 -8.08 21.49
N VAL A 134 5.52 -7.42 20.55
CA VAL A 134 6.97 -7.17 20.60
C VAL A 134 7.37 -6.17 21.69
N ILE A 135 6.47 -5.25 22.07
CA ILE A 135 6.74 -4.24 23.12
C ILE A 135 6.31 -4.75 24.51
N GLY A 136 5.30 -5.63 24.60
CA GLY A 136 4.83 -6.22 25.85
C GLY A 136 5.56 -7.50 26.28
N GLY A 137 6.37 -8.10 25.42
CA GLY A 137 7.08 -9.36 25.65
C GLY A 137 8.48 -9.18 26.25
N ALA A 138 8.57 -8.56 27.42
CA ALA A 138 9.74 -8.63 28.30
C ALA A 138 9.26 -8.52 29.75
N ALA A 139 8.79 -9.65 30.30
CA ALA A 139 8.59 -9.86 31.73
C ALA A 139 9.41 -11.07 32.16
#